data_AF-A0A4R6K560-F1
#
_entry.id   AF-A0A4R6K560-F1
#
_cell.length_a   1.000
_cell.length_b   1.000
_cell.length_c   1.000
_cell.angle_alpha   90.00
_cell.angle_beta   90.00
_cell.angle_gamma   90.00
#
_symmetry.space_group_name_H-M   'P 1'
#
loop_
_entity.id
_entity.type
_entity.pdbx_description
1 polymer ?
#
loop_
_entity_poly.entity_id
_entity_poly.type
_entity_poly.pdbx_seq_one_letter_code
_entity_poly.pdbx_strand_id
1 'polypeptide(L)'
;MNPDDDLARALAFGPPTDPYVVCWRDLDLTSTSEELERLADWVTWAVTRYNLDHKVIPPCWPHHGAIVEELSALRTFWESCYQPDAAPSDPLAFHRDLTLAVRRLRDWSSLLGCTRTAHRPETTNG
;
A
#
# COMPACT_ATOMS: atom_id res chain seq x y z
N MET A 1 -13.06 -35.18 -18.29
CA MET A 1 -12.33 -34.22 -17.46
C MET A 1 -10.86 -34.58 -17.63
N ASN A 2 -10.08 -33.70 -18.25
CA ASN A 2 -8.71 -34.00 -18.63
C ASN A 2 -7.78 -33.80 -17.40
N PRO A 3 -7.04 -34.82 -16.95
CA PRO A 3 -6.14 -34.69 -15.80
C PRO A 3 -5.06 -33.61 -15.96
N ASP A 4 -4.72 -33.23 -17.20
CA ASP A 4 -3.79 -32.13 -17.47
C ASP A 4 -4.39 -30.75 -17.12
N ASP A 5 -5.72 -30.59 -17.20
CA ASP A 5 -6.40 -29.34 -16.84
C ASP A 5 -6.40 -29.14 -15.31
N ASP A 6 -6.48 -30.23 -14.54
CA ASP A 6 -6.39 -30.20 -13.07
C ASP A 6 -4.97 -29.87 -12.60
N LEU A 7 -3.95 -30.37 -13.30
CA LEU A 7 -2.55 -30.04 -13.02
C LEU A 7 -2.24 -28.58 -13.38
N ALA A 8 -2.71 -28.09 -14.53
CA ALA A 8 -2.56 -26.69 -14.91
C ALA A 8 -3.25 -25.73 -13.94
N ARG A 9 -4.38 -26.14 -13.36
CA ARG A 9 -5.13 -25.38 -12.35
C ARG A 9 -4.53 -25.47 -10.95
N ALA A 10 -3.88 -26.59 -10.62
CA ALA A 10 -3.10 -26.76 -9.40
C ALA A 10 -1.75 -26.01 -9.43
N LEU A 11 -1.18 -25.82 -10.63
CA LEU A 11 0.06 -25.07 -10.87
C LEU A 11 -0.18 -23.58 -11.15
N ALA A 12 -1.43 -23.13 -11.23
CA ALA A 12 -1.80 -21.72 -11.16
C ALA A 12 -1.58 -21.18 -9.74
N PHE A 13 -0.35 -21.32 -9.24
CA PHE A 13 0.16 -20.45 -8.21
C PHE A 13 0.12 -19.05 -8.81
N GLY A 14 -0.86 -18.26 -8.38
CA GLY A 14 -0.78 -16.82 -8.53
C GLY A 14 0.57 -16.33 -7.99
N PRO A 15 0.99 -15.10 -8.33
CA PRO A 15 2.23 -14.55 -7.79
C PRO A 15 2.27 -14.76 -6.27
N PRO A 16 3.44 -15.04 -5.68
CA PRO A 16 3.55 -15.30 -4.24
C PRO A 16 2.79 -14.21 -3.49
N THR A 17 1.75 -14.63 -2.78
CA THR A 17 0.82 -13.77 -2.03
C THR A 17 1.36 -13.43 -0.65
N ASP A 18 2.57 -13.89 -0.35
CA ASP A 18 3.25 -13.62 0.90
C ASP A 18 3.56 -12.12 0.99
N PRO A 19 3.29 -11.49 2.15
CA PRO A 19 3.66 -10.11 2.39
C PRO A 19 5.16 -9.94 2.24
N TYR A 20 5.60 -8.98 1.43
CA TYR A 20 7.00 -8.56 1.38
C TYR A 20 7.14 -7.06 1.54
N VAL A 21 8.31 -6.67 2.06
CA VAL A 21 8.71 -5.28 2.19
C VAL A 21 9.18 -4.78 0.84
N VAL A 22 8.67 -3.64 0.42
CA VAL A 22 9.08 -2.95 -0.82
C VAL A 22 10.15 -1.93 -0.47
N CYS A 23 11.35 -2.06 -1.04
CA CYS A 23 12.40 -1.04 -0.93
C CYS A 23 12.36 -0.13 -2.15
N TRP A 24 11.59 0.96 -2.09
CA TRP A 24 11.37 1.89 -3.21
C TRP A 24 12.65 2.52 -3.76
N ARG A 25 13.69 2.66 -2.93
CA ARG A 25 15.00 3.18 -3.33
C ARG A 25 15.69 2.34 -4.39
N ASP A 26 15.49 1.02 -4.34
CA ASP A 26 16.27 0.06 -5.12
C ASP A 26 15.50 -0.47 -6.34
N LEU A 27 14.27 0.00 -6.56
CA LEU A 27 13.43 -0.41 -7.69
C LEU A 27 13.85 0.28 -9.00
N ASP A 28 13.78 -0.46 -10.10
CA ASP A 28 13.79 0.13 -11.43
C ASP A 28 12.41 0.74 -11.78
N LEU A 29 12.32 1.43 -12.92
CA LEU A 29 11.09 2.11 -13.34
C LEU A 29 9.91 1.15 -13.59
N THR A 30 10.20 -0.06 -14.08
CA THR A 30 9.17 -1.07 -14.36
C THR A 30 8.62 -1.61 -13.06
N SER A 31 9.51 -2.06 -12.15
CA SER A 31 9.11 -2.55 -10.83
C SER A 31 8.44 -1.47 -9.99
N THR A 32 8.88 -0.21 -10.10
CA THR A 32 8.21 0.92 -9.44
C THR A 32 6.76 1.06 -9.90
N SER A 33 6.51 0.94 -11.20
CA SER A 33 5.16 1.07 -11.77
C SER A 33 4.26 -0.08 -11.31
N GLU A 34 4.77 -1.32 -11.35
CA GLU A 34 4.06 -2.51 -10.89
C GLU A 34 3.71 -2.43 -9.39
N GLU A 35 4.65 -2.01 -8.55
CA GLU A 35 4.39 -1.86 -7.10
C GLU A 35 3.42 -0.72 -6.79
N LEU A 36 3.45 0.37 -7.56
CA LEU A 36 2.50 1.47 -7.41
C LEU A 36 1.08 1.03 -7.78
N GLU A 37 0.91 0.23 -8.84
CA GLU A 37 -0.40 -0.34 -9.22
C GLU A 37 -0.92 -1.26 -8.11
N ARG A 38 -0.10 -2.20 -7.64
CA ARG A 38 -0.46 -3.09 -6.54
C ARG A 38 -0.82 -2.31 -5.26
N LEU A 39 -0.08 -1.24 -4.97
CA LEU A 39 -0.36 -0.38 -3.82
C LEU A 39 -1.67 0.39 -4.00
N ALA A 40 -1.95 0.89 -5.21
CA ALA A 40 -3.16 1.66 -5.50
C ALA A 40 -4.45 0.86 -5.26
N ASP A 41 -4.45 -0.43 -5.59
CA ASP A 41 -5.58 -1.32 -5.31
C ASP A 41 -5.85 -1.42 -3.81
N TRP A 42 -4.81 -1.64 -3.01
CA TRP A 42 -4.93 -1.71 -1.56
C TRP A 42 -5.35 -0.37 -0.94
N VAL A 43 -4.77 0.74 -1.41
CA VAL A 43 -5.12 2.09 -0.95
C VAL A 43 -6.59 2.40 -1.24
N THR A 44 -7.11 2.02 -2.40
CA THR A 44 -8.52 2.19 -2.77
C THR A 44 -9.45 1.46 -1.81
N TRP A 45 -9.11 0.21 -1.48
CA TRP A 45 -9.81 -0.55 -0.46
C TRP A 45 -9.74 0.13 0.91
N ALA A 46 -8.54 0.52 1.35
CA ALA A 46 -8.33 1.09 2.69
C ALA A 46 -9.07 2.42 2.87
N VAL A 47 -8.99 3.32 1.89
CA VAL A 47 -9.71 4.60 1.88
C VAL A 47 -11.21 4.39 2.03
N THR A 48 -11.77 3.44 1.27
CA THR A 48 -13.20 3.11 1.33
C THR A 48 -13.57 2.47 2.67
N ARG A 49 -12.76 1.53 3.16
CA ARG A 49 -13.01 0.75 4.37
C ARG A 49 -12.97 1.59 5.65
N TYR A 50 -12.06 2.55 5.72
CA TYR A 50 -11.84 3.40 6.90
C TYR A 50 -12.36 4.83 6.72
N ASN A 51 -13.05 5.12 5.61
CA ASN A 51 -13.58 6.44 5.28
C ASN A 51 -12.51 7.56 5.39
N LEU A 52 -11.34 7.30 4.82
CA LEU A 52 -10.21 8.25 4.85
C LEU A 52 -10.46 9.33 3.80
N ASP A 53 -10.35 10.60 4.21
CA ASP A 53 -10.56 11.71 3.29
C ASP A 53 -9.26 12.13 2.58
N HIS A 54 -9.41 13.03 1.60
CA HIS A 54 -8.30 13.59 0.82
C HIS A 54 -7.28 14.39 1.65
N LYS A 55 -7.58 14.72 2.91
CA LYS A 55 -6.62 15.37 3.82
C LYS A 55 -5.70 14.35 4.50
N VAL A 56 -6.10 13.08 4.52
CA VAL A 56 -5.25 11.97 4.98
C VAL A 56 -4.49 11.37 3.80
N ILE A 57 -5.19 11.05 2.70
CA ILE A 57 -4.58 10.47 1.50
C ILE A 57 -5.02 11.30 0.28
N PRO A 58 -4.18 12.22 -0.23
CA PRO A 58 -4.52 13.05 -1.37
C PRO A 58 -4.55 12.23 -2.66
N PRO A 59 -5.34 12.62 -3.69
CA PRO A 59 -5.37 11.89 -4.98
C PRO A 59 -4.01 11.79 -5.68
N CYS A 60 -3.11 12.73 -5.41
CA CYS A 60 -1.76 12.74 -5.96
C CYS A 60 -0.73 11.97 -5.11
N TRP A 61 -1.16 11.20 -4.10
CA TRP A 61 -0.28 10.41 -3.22
C TRP A 61 0.83 9.61 -3.93
N PRO A 62 0.68 9.05 -5.15
CA PRO A 62 1.76 8.30 -5.80
C PRO A 62 3.00 9.16 -6.11
N HIS A 63 2.85 10.49 -6.13
CA HIS A 63 3.92 11.44 -6.42
C HIS A 63 4.66 11.90 -5.16
N HIS A 64 4.28 11.39 -3.99
CA HIS A 64 4.80 11.83 -2.69
C HIS A 64 5.49 10.67 -1.98
N GLY A 65 6.82 10.64 -2.08
CA GLY A 65 7.63 9.50 -1.63
C GLY A 65 7.37 9.10 -0.18
N ALA A 66 7.29 10.07 0.74
CA ALA A 66 7.01 9.79 2.14
C ALA A 66 5.62 9.14 2.37
N ILE A 67 4.63 9.52 1.56
CA ILE A 67 3.29 8.91 1.62
C ILE A 67 3.34 7.49 1.03
N VAL A 68 4.03 7.29 -0.09
CA VAL A 68 4.23 5.97 -0.72
C VAL A 68 4.88 4.99 0.27
N GLU A 69 5.96 5.40 0.93
CA GLU A 69 6.68 4.57 1.92
C GLU A 69 5.78 4.09 3.06
N GLU A 70 5.02 5.01 3.67
CA GLU A 70 4.12 4.69 4.79
C GLU A 70 2.93 3.83 4.37
N LEU A 71 2.34 4.10 3.19
CA LEU A 71 1.25 3.28 2.66
C LEU A 71 1.73 1.87 2.32
N SER A 72 2.93 1.72 1.74
CA SER A 72 3.55 0.42 1.51
C SER A 72 3.76 -0.35 2.81
N ALA A 73 4.34 0.29 3.83
CA ALA A 73 4.55 -0.34 5.13
C ALA A 73 3.23 -0.80 5.76
N LEU A 74 2.18 0.03 5.69
CA LEU A 74 0.85 -0.33 6.16
C LEU A 74 0.23 -1.49 5.38
N ARG A 75 0.38 -1.53 4.05
CA ARG A 75 -0.08 -2.66 3.21
C ARG A 75 0.59 -3.95 3.66
N THR A 76 1.93 -3.97 3.74
CA THR A 76 2.68 -5.16 4.14
C THR A 76 2.30 -5.60 5.55
N PHE A 77 2.12 -4.66 6.49
CA PHE A 77 1.70 -5.02 7.85
C PHE A 77 0.28 -5.59 7.87
N TRP A 78 -0.66 -4.98 7.13
CA TRP A 78 -2.01 -5.51 6.97
C TRP A 78 -1.98 -6.94 6.40
N GLU A 79 -1.29 -7.15 5.28
CA GLU A 79 -1.17 -8.48 4.65
C GLU A 79 -0.60 -9.52 5.64
N SER A 80 0.39 -9.15 6.47
CA SER A 80 0.97 -10.04 7.49
C SER A 80 0.00 -10.40 8.62
N CYS A 81 -0.86 -9.45 9.03
CA CYS A 81 -1.82 -9.67 10.13
C CYS A 81 -2.97 -10.60 9.76
N TYR A 82 -3.13 -10.94 8.48
CA TYR A 82 -4.21 -11.78 7.96
C TYR A 82 -3.68 -13.05 7.28
N GLN A 83 -2.41 -13.42 7.50
CA GLN A 83 -1.88 -14.71 7.07
C GLN A 83 -2.49 -15.88 7.86
N PRO A 84 -2.53 -17.10 7.30
CA PRO A 84 -3.09 -18.28 7.97
C PRO A 84 -2.44 -18.62 9.32
N ASP A 85 -1.19 -18.22 9.52
CA ASP A 85 -0.40 -18.44 10.73
C ASP A 85 -0.31 -17.22 11.65
N ALA A 86 -1.02 -16.12 11.33
CA ALA A 86 -1.06 -14.92 12.15
C ALA A 86 -1.69 -15.19 13.53
N ALA A 87 -1.20 -14.50 14.56
CA ALA A 87 -1.78 -14.59 15.88
C ALA A 87 -3.15 -13.89 15.92
N PRO A 88 -4.10 -14.34 16.76
CA PRO A 88 -5.40 -13.68 16.91
C PRO A 88 -5.32 -12.19 17.31
N SER A 89 -4.19 -11.75 17.86
CA SER A 89 -3.94 -10.35 18.23
C SER A 89 -3.52 -9.44 17.07
N ASP A 90 -3.06 -10.00 15.95
CA ASP A 90 -2.37 -9.24 14.91
C ASP A 90 -3.31 -8.26 14.18
N PRO A 91 -4.56 -8.64 13.82
CA PRO A 91 -5.53 -7.67 13.31
C PRO A 91 -5.76 -6.47 14.24
N LEU A 92 -5.73 -6.68 15.56
CA LEU A 92 -5.86 -5.59 16.52
C LEU A 92 -4.59 -4.73 16.58
N ALA A 93 -3.41 -5.34 16.43
CA ALA A 93 -2.15 -4.62 16.30
C ALA A 93 -2.15 -3.70 15.06
N PHE A 94 -2.61 -4.21 13.91
CA PHE A 94 -2.80 -3.39 12.71
C PHE A 94 -3.63 -2.13 12.97
N HIS A 95 -4.78 -2.25 13.64
CA HIS A 95 -5.63 -1.08 13.92
C HIS A 95 -4.97 -0.05 14.86
N ARG A 96 -4.09 -0.50 15.76
CA ARG A 96 -3.31 0.41 16.61
C ARG A 96 -2.32 1.22 15.78
N ASP A 97 -1.58 0.57 14.90
CA ASP A 97 -0.58 1.25 14.06
C ASP A 97 -1.22 2.08 12.94
N LEU A 98 -2.37 1.64 12.40
CA LEU A 98 -3.19 2.43 11.47
C LEU A 98 -3.54 3.79 12.07
N THR A 99 -3.89 3.83 13.37
CA THR A 99 -4.22 5.09 14.05
C THR A 99 -3.03 6.06 14.07
N LEU A 100 -1.80 5.55 14.25
CA LEU A 100 -0.59 6.36 14.24
C LEU A 100 -0.22 6.80 12.82
N ALA A 101 -0.35 5.89 11.85
CA ALA A 101 -0.09 6.16 10.45
C ALA A 101 -1.02 7.23 9.87
N VAL A 102 -2.32 7.17 10.17
CA VAL A 102 -3.30 8.20 9.75
C VAL A 102 -2.91 9.61 10.24
N ARG A 103 -2.29 9.72 11.42
CA ARG A 103 -1.78 11.01 11.92
C ARG A 103 -0.59 11.49 11.09
N ARG A 104 0.41 10.63 10.85
CA ARG A 104 1.58 10.95 10.02
C ARG A 104 1.19 11.32 8.59
N LEU A 105 0.30 10.54 7.98
CA LEU A 105 -0.23 10.80 6.64
C LEU A 105 -0.91 12.16 6.54
N ARG A 106 -1.70 12.54 7.55
CA ARG A 106 -2.32 13.87 7.63
C ARG A 106 -1.28 14.97 7.76
N ASP A 107 -0.25 14.77 8.59
CA ASP A 107 0.82 15.74 8.79
C ASP A 107 1.59 15.97 7.49
N TRP A 108 2.04 14.90 6.82
CA TRP A 108 2.71 15.05 5.51
C TRP A 108 1.80 15.66 4.47
N SER A 109 0.56 15.20 4.35
CA SER A 109 -0.41 15.74 3.38
C SER A 109 -0.62 17.25 3.55
N SER A 110 -0.59 17.74 4.79
CA SER A 110 -0.70 19.18 5.07
C SER A 110 0.51 19.99 4.57
N LEU A 111 1.69 19.38 4.53
CA LEU A 111 2.94 20.01 4.08
C LEU A 111 3.08 20.04 2.56
N LEU A 112 2.39 19.14 1.84
CA LEU A 112 2.49 19.04 0.37
C LEU A 112 2.01 20.30 -0.35
N GLY A 113 1.10 21.08 0.25
CA GLY A 113 0.45 22.21 -0.42
C GLY A 113 -0.33 21.83 -1.68
N CYS A 114 -0.60 20.53 -1.86
CA CYS A 114 -1.46 19.99 -2.91
C CYS A 114 -2.92 20.23 -2.55
N THR A 115 -3.75 20.49 -3.55
CA THR A 115 -5.21 20.49 -3.40
C THR A 115 -5.78 19.23 -4.03
N ARG A 116 -7.08 18.98 -3.82
CA ARG A 116 -7.77 17.84 -4.43
C ARG A 116 -7.62 17.80 -5.97
N THR A 117 -7.41 18.94 -6.62
CA THR A 117 -7.36 19.04 -8.09
C THR A 117 -6.01 19.52 -8.62
N ALA A 118 -5.05 19.88 -7.76
CA ALA A 118 -3.77 20.43 -8.18
C ALA A 118 -2.62 19.82 -7.36
N HIS A 119 -1.68 19.19 -8.06
CA HIS A 119 -0.45 18.67 -7.48
C HIS A 119 0.64 19.74 -7.48
N ARG A 120 1.43 19.77 -6.41
CA ARG A 120 2.65 20.56 -6.28
C ARG A 120 3.82 19.58 -6.21
N PRO A 121 4.76 19.60 -7.16
CA PRO A 121 5.93 18.75 -7.13
C PRO A 121 6.75 19.00 -5.86
N GLU A 122 7.23 17.94 -5.24
CA GLU A 122 8.22 18.06 -4.17
C GLU A 122 9.53 18.57 -4.79
N THR A 123 10.11 19.58 -4.16
CA THR A 123 11.44 20.05 -4.55
C THR A 123 12.43 19.02 -4.06
N THR A 124 12.83 18.10 -4.93
CA THR A 124 13.96 17.19 -4.66
C THR A 124 15.21 18.06 -4.48
N ASN A 125 15.55 18.41 -3.25
CA ASN A 125 16.92 18.80 -2.93
C ASN A 125 17.75 17.52 -3.10
N GLY A 126 18.51 17.48 -4.20
CA GLY A 126 19.44 16.40 -4.50
C GLY A 126 20.56 16.24 -3.48
#